data_AF-A0A0F8ZB35-F1
#
_entry.id   AF-A0A0F8ZB35-F1
#
_cell.length_a   1.000
_cell.length_b   1.000
_cell.length_c   1.000
_cell.angle_alpha   90.00
_cell.angle_beta   90.00
_cell.angle_gamma   90.00
#
_symmetry.space_group_name_H-M   'P 1'
#
loop_
_entity.id
_entity.type
_entity.pdbx_description
1 polymer ?
#
loop_
_entity_poly.entity_id
_entity_poly.type
_entity_poly.pdbx_seq_one_letter_code
_entity_poly.pdbx_strand_id
1 'polypeptide(L)'
;MRQVVLIVACLLWAPVVGLGGDVVSERFGGPKGSSARPGALKVERSGGVARCIFDLSAIPKGAAVYRASLSAVGAGRGQPREPIRIVAVKRIEGGKVVPAGKPLQLEPPYFRSFDATDAVKSWVADPAANLGLALLAGGGLNPKSFYLDVRYKGKPTNLPPQVEGLKAAHANGQTFLVWKELPEFRPPADKILWLETFAYRKPALADGPGKNAWGGPRVGAVTLTTLRGLEGFEVRIKKGPGQRLAKQKRVKDLPDVHYRIYRSKRRITADSIHSAEPVGTAAPLNAYDKMMIMGGHIACRGEYYDQQEIPDSIFKTWCYGDGQAVAPGEAMFVFTLPEGQRGEYFYAVTTWKAGVENLAAVSDANSLAEPITEKAGTPKPVLQHIRPSTVHVRPKDKTTEYW
;
A
#
# COMPACT_ATOMS: atom_id res chain seq x y z
N MET A 1 1.69 -71.91 -40.53
CA MET A 1 2.29 -70.56 -40.61
C MET A 1 1.28 -69.54 -40.09
N ARG A 2 1.46 -69.01 -38.87
CA ARG A 2 0.73 -67.84 -38.37
C ARG A 2 1.71 -66.99 -37.56
N GLN A 3 2.16 -65.88 -38.14
CA GLN A 3 2.97 -64.87 -37.46
C GLN A 3 2.04 -63.97 -36.65
N VAL A 4 2.26 -63.91 -35.34
CA VAL A 4 1.63 -62.94 -34.43
C VAL A 4 2.60 -61.77 -34.30
N VAL A 5 2.20 -60.61 -34.81
CA VAL A 5 2.94 -59.35 -34.68
C VAL A 5 2.47 -58.67 -33.39
N LEU A 6 3.37 -58.59 -32.41
CA LEU A 6 3.18 -57.88 -31.15
C LEU A 6 3.61 -56.42 -31.35
N ILE A 7 2.66 -55.49 -31.49
CA ILE A 7 2.94 -54.05 -31.54
C ILE A 7 3.03 -53.53 -30.10
N VAL A 8 4.27 -53.33 -29.62
CA VAL A 8 4.54 -52.62 -28.36
C VAL A 8 4.42 -51.12 -28.63
N ALA A 9 3.29 -50.54 -28.24
CA ALA A 9 3.10 -49.09 -28.25
C ALA A 9 3.90 -48.47 -27.09
N CYS A 10 5.14 -48.05 -27.36
CA CYS A 10 5.89 -47.16 -26.49
C CYS A 10 5.21 -45.78 -26.44
N LEU A 11 4.25 -45.62 -25.54
CA LEU A 11 3.71 -44.32 -25.11
C LEU A 11 4.84 -43.55 -24.43
N LEU A 12 5.57 -42.76 -25.22
CA LEU A 12 6.50 -41.75 -24.74
C LEU A 12 5.70 -40.72 -23.94
N TRP A 13 5.70 -40.85 -22.61
CA TRP A 13 5.32 -39.79 -21.69
C TRP A 13 6.39 -38.69 -21.79
N ALA A 14 6.26 -37.82 -22.79
CA ALA A 14 6.96 -36.55 -22.73
C ALA A 14 6.46 -35.84 -21.47
N PRO A 15 7.34 -35.44 -20.53
CA PRO A 15 6.91 -34.59 -19.44
C PRO A 15 6.29 -33.36 -20.09
N VAL A 16 4.99 -33.15 -19.85
CA VAL A 16 4.36 -31.87 -20.15
C VAL A 16 5.15 -30.88 -19.32
N VAL A 17 6.09 -30.17 -19.96
CA VAL A 17 6.74 -29.00 -19.39
C VAL A 17 5.60 -28.03 -19.21
N GLY A 18 4.97 -28.09 -18.04
CA GLY A 18 3.86 -27.24 -17.68
C GLY A 18 4.39 -25.84 -17.88
N LEU A 19 3.84 -25.14 -18.87
CA LEU A 19 4.13 -23.73 -19.10
C LEU A 19 3.83 -23.03 -17.77
N GLY A 20 4.90 -22.78 -17.01
CA GLY A 20 4.83 -22.23 -15.67
C GLY A 20 4.39 -20.79 -15.79
N GLY A 21 3.09 -20.54 -15.76
CA GLY A 21 2.57 -19.19 -15.64
C GLY A 21 3.02 -18.60 -14.30
N ASP A 22 3.47 -17.35 -14.32
CA ASP A 22 3.79 -16.58 -13.11
C ASP A 22 2.50 -16.25 -12.34
N VAL A 23 2.67 -15.75 -11.12
CA VAL A 23 1.57 -15.14 -10.38
C VAL A 23 1.38 -13.71 -10.87
N VAL A 24 0.15 -13.37 -11.26
CA VAL A 24 -0.25 -12.03 -11.71
C VAL A 24 -1.27 -11.47 -10.72
N SER A 25 -1.24 -10.15 -10.48
CA SER A 25 -2.18 -9.46 -9.62
C SER A 25 -2.69 -8.20 -10.34
N GLU A 26 -3.97 -8.22 -10.73
CA GLU A 26 -4.61 -7.16 -11.50
C GLU A 26 -5.87 -6.64 -10.81
N ARG A 27 -6.12 -5.33 -10.96
CA ARG A 27 -7.35 -4.67 -10.54
C ARG A 27 -8.36 -4.59 -11.70
N PHE A 28 -9.59 -4.95 -11.39
CA PHE A 28 -10.78 -4.84 -12.25
C PHE A 28 -11.74 -3.83 -11.62
N GLY A 29 -12.10 -2.77 -12.34
CA GLY A 29 -12.83 -1.65 -11.75
C GLY A 29 -13.64 -0.86 -12.76
N GLY A 30 -14.26 0.21 -12.29
CA GLY A 30 -15.04 1.11 -13.14
C GLY A 30 -14.19 1.84 -14.20
N PRO A 31 -14.80 2.63 -15.08
CA PRO A 31 -14.08 3.37 -16.14
C PRO A 31 -13.22 4.53 -15.60
N LYS A 32 -13.38 4.89 -14.33
CA LYS A 32 -12.61 5.95 -13.66
C LYS A 32 -11.73 5.33 -12.58
N GLY A 33 -10.54 5.89 -12.41
CA GLY A 33 -9.57 5.47 -11.39
C GLY A 33 -8.49 4.54 -11.94
N SER A 34 -7.57 4.16 -11.06
CA SER A 34 -6.39 3.37 -11.41
C SER A 34 -6.72 1.88 -11.35
N SER A 35 -7.09 1.32 -12.50
CA SER A 35 -7.42 -0.09 -12.69
C SER A 35 -6.62 -0.63 -13.86
N ALA A 36 -6.15 -1.87 -13.77
CA ALA A 36 -5.46 -2.53 -14.89
C ALA A 36 -6.46 -2.81 -16.02
N ARG A 37 -7.71 -3.06 -15.63
CA ARG A 37 -8.86 -3.26 -16.51
C ARG A 37 -9.90 -2.17 -16.21
N PRO A 38 -9.74 -0.95 -16.75
CA PRO A 38 -10.73 0.11 -16.58
C PRO A 38 -12.01 -0.26 -17.35
N GLY A 39 -13.17 -0.02 -16.73
CA GLY A 39 -14.47 -0.34 -17.32
C GLY A 39 -14.90 -1.80 -17.18
N ALA A 40 -14.08 -2.65 -16.54
CA ALA A 40 -14.43 -4.04 -16.26
C ALA A 40 -15.60 -4.17 -15.27
N LEU A 41 -15.88 -3.16 -14.45
CA LEU A 41 -17.03 -3.15 -13.55
C LEU A 41 -18.28 -2.57 -14.24
N LYS A 42 -19.34 -3.39 -14.33
CA LYS A 42 -20.70 -2.97 -14.63
C LYS A 42 -21.55 -3.00 -13.35
N VAL A 43 -22.31 -1.94 -13.10
CA VAL A 43 -23.27 -1.89 -11.99
C VAL A 43 -24.69 -1.94 -12.54
N GLU A 44 -25.45 -2.95 -12.12
CA GLU A 44 -26.85 -3.15 -12.48
C GLU A 44 -27.76 -3.10 -11.25
N ARG A 45 -29.08 -3.09 -11.47
CA ARG A 45 -30.08 -3.24 -10.41
C ARG A 45 -31.00 -4.41 -10.68
N SER A 46 -31.27 -5.20 -9.65
CA SER A 46 -32.20 -6.34 -9.69
C SER A 46 -33.05 -6.30 -8.42
N GLY A 47 -34.36 -6.02 -8.56
CA GLY A 47 -35.25 -5.91 -7.41
C GLY A 47 -34.86 -4.79 -6.44
N GLY A 48 -34.34 -3.67 -6.97
CA GLY A 48 -33.84 -2.53 -6.18
C GLY A 48 -32.43 -2.72 -5.60
N VAL A 49 -31.87 -3.94 -5.63
CA VAL A 49 -30.53 -4.25 -5.12
C VAL A 49 -29.47 -3.95 -6.19
N ALA A 50 -28.40 -3.26 -5.79
CA ALA A 50 -27.26 -3.02 -6.69
C ALA A 50 -26.41 -4.28 -6.85
N ARG A 51 -26.03 -4.60 -8.09
CA ARG A 51 -25.24 -5.77 -8.48
C ARG A 51 -24.00 -5.34 -9.25
N CYS A 52 -22.83 -5.72 -8.76
CA CYS A 52 -21.52 -5.42 -9.35
C CYS A 52 -21.04 -6.63 -10.16
N ILE A 53 -20.98 -6.51 -11.48
CA ILE A 53 -20.54 -7.56 -12.40
C ILE A 53 -19.17 -7.15 -12.94
N PHE A 54 -18.17 -8.01 -12.76
CA PHE A 54 -16.81 -7.76 -13.23
C PHE A 54 -16.54 -8.59 -14.48
N ASP A 55 -16.10 -7.96 -15.56
CA ASP A 55 -15.59 -8.64 -16.75
C ASP A 55 -14.20 -9.23 -16.43
N LEU A 56 -14.14 -10.56 -16.35
CA LEU A 56 -12.93 -11.32 -16.06
C LEU A 56 -12.34 -11.98 -17.30
N SER A 57 -12.76 -11.59 -18.51
CA SER A 57 -12.30 -12.18 -19.78
C SER A 57 -10.79 -12.08 -20.01
N ALA A 58 -10.12 -11.13 -19.34
CA ALA A 58 -8.67 -11.00 -19.36
C ALA A 58 -7.94 -12.12 -18.59
N ILE A 59 -8.62 -12.80 -17.68
CA ILE A 59 -8.07 -13.94 -16.95
C ILE A 59 -8.25 -15.19 -17.83
N PRO A 60 -7.18 -15.95 -18.13
CA PRO A 60 -7.31 -17.17 -18.92
C PRO A 60 -8.32 -18.13 -18.30
N LYS A 61 -9.17 -18.73 -19.15
CA LYS A 61 -10.18 -19.70 -18.68
C LYS A 61 -9.50 -20.84 -17.91
N GLY A 62 -10.00 -21.14 -16.72
CA GLY A 62 -9.43 -22.17 -15.85
C GLY A 62 -8.09 -21.80 -15.19
N ALA A 63 -7.63 -20.55 -15.30
CA ALA A 63 -6.47 -20.09 -14.54
C ALA A 63 -6.67 -20.31 -13.05
N ALA A 64 -5.61 -20.75 -12.36
CA ALA A 64 -5.62 -20.89 -10.91
C ALA A 64 -5.74 -19.50 -10.27
N VAL A 65 -6.90 -19.21 -9.67
CA VAL A 65 -7.12 -17.99 -8.88
C VAL A 65 -6.67 -18.28 -7.45
N TYR A 66 -5.65 -17.54 -7.00
CA TYR A 66 -5.10 -17.68 -5.64
C TYR A 66 -5.86 -16.83 -4.64
N ARG A 67 -6.28 -15.62 -5.04
CA ARG A 67 -7.02 -14.69 -4.19
C ARG A 67 -7.84 -13.72 -5.02
N ALA A 68 -9.02 -13.35 -4.54
CA ALA A 68 -9.74 -12.19 -5.04
C ALA A 68 -10.29 -11.36 -3.88
N SER A 69 -10.04 -10.05 -3.91
CA SER A 69 -10.42 -9.11 -2.85
C SER A 69 -11.27 -7.99 -3.44
N LEU A 70 -12.52 -7.88 -2.99
CA LEU A 70 -13.42 -6.80 -3.36
C LEU A 70 -13.21 -5.62 -2.39
N SER A 71 -12.71 -4.50 -2.88
CA SER A 71 -12.71 -3.26 -2.10
C SER A 71 -14.03 -2.50 -2.28
N ALA A 72 -14.71 -2.23 -1.17
CA ALA A 72 -15.95 -1.47 -1.14
C ALA A 72 -15.71 -0.12 -0.47
N VAL A 73 -15.49 0.91 -1.29
CA VAL A 73 -15.25 2.27 -0.77
C VAL A 73 -16.58 3.03 -0.66
N GLY A 74 -16.83 3.61 0.51
CA GLY A 74 -17.96 4.49 0.76
C GLY A 74 -17.81 5.87 0.11
N ALA A 75 -18.93 6.55 -0.13
CA ALA A 75 -18.91 7.95 -0.57
C ALA A 75 -18.42 8.93 0.52
N GLY A 76 -18.33 8.47 1.78
CA GLY A 76 -17.89 9.25 2.93
C GLY A 76 -16.77 8.58 3.71
N ARG A 77 -16.14 9.35 4.62
CA ARG A 77 -15.06 8.89 5.51
C ARG A 77 -15.54 8.13 6.75
N GLY A 78 -16.85 7.92 6.90
CA GLY A 78 -17.44 7.26 8.07
C GLY A 78 -17.37 5.74 7.96
N GLN A 79 -17.18 5.07 9.10
CA GLN A 79 -17.46 3.64 9.19
C GLN A 79 -18.96 3.41 8.93
N PRO A 80 -19.32 2.35 8.19
CA PRO A 80 -20.72 1.96 8.04
C PRO A 80 -21.38 1.81 9.41
N ARG A 81 -22.59 2.35 9.56
CA ARG A 81 -23.39 2.20 10.80
C ARG A 81 -24.12 0.87 10.88
N GLU A 82 -24.21 0.17 9.76
CA GLU A 82 -24.86 -1.14 9.64
C GLU A 82 -23.86 -2.15 9.07
N PRO A 83 -24.02 -3.45 9.42
CA PRO A 83 -23.21 -4.51 8.83
C PRO A 83 -23.34 -4.50 7.30
N ILE A 84 -22.21 -4.41 6.62
CA ILE A 84 -22.18 -4.57 5.16
C ILE A 84 -22.46 -6.04 4.83
N ARG A 85 -23.38 -6.27 3.90
CA ARG A 85 -23.74 -7.61 3.41
C ARG A 85 -23.60 -7.62 1.89
N ILE A 86 -22.50 -8.18 1.41
CA ILE A 86 -22.25 -8.44 0.00
C ILE A 86 -22.27 -9.95 -0.22
N VAL A 87 -22.99 -10.42 -1.24
CA VAL A 87 -23.09 -11.86 -1.56
C VAL A 87 -22.80 -12.10 -3.03
N ALA A 88 -22.25 -13.27 -3.36
CA ALA A 88 -22.25 -13.75 -4.75
C ALA A 88 -23.68 -14.11 -5.18
N VAL A 89 -24.05 -13.80 -6.42
CA VAL A 89 -25.38 -14.07 -6.97
C VAL A 89 -25.40 -15.45 -7.62
N LYS A 90 -26.36 -16.31 -7.24
CA LYS A 90 -26.56 -17.65 -7.82
C LYS A 90 -27.44 -17.61 -9.06
N ARG A 91 -28.53 -16.85 -8.98
CA ARG A 91 -29.52 -16.66 -10.05
C ARG A 91 -30.36 -15.42 -9.79
N ILE A 92 -31.12 -15.01 -10.79
CA ILE A 92 -32.13 -13.95 -10.69
C ILE A 92 -33.48 -14.59 -10.95
N GLU A 93 -34.43 -14.40 -10.04
CA GLU A 93 -35.76 -15.03 -10.07
C GLU A 93 -36.82 -13.95 -9.86
N GLY A 94 -37.71 -13.74 -10.83
CA GLY A 94 -38.67 -12.64 -10.80
C GLY A 94 -38.02 -11.25 -10.63
N GLY A 95 -36.82 -11.06 -11.21
CA GLY A 95 -36.04 -9.84 -11.07
C GLY A 95 -35.34 -9.65 -9.71
N LYS A 96 -35.48 -10.60 -8.76
CA LYS A 96 -34.85 -10.55 -7.44
C LYS A 96 -33.56 -11.37 -7.40
N VAL A 97 -32.59 -10.92 -6.60
CA VAL A 97 -31.33 -11.64 -6.38
C VAL A 97 -31.56 -12.85 -5.48
N VAL A 98 -31.09 -14.03 -5.93
CA VAL A 98 -30.95 -15.22 -5.10
C VAL A 98 -29.46 -15.42 -4.76
N PRO A 99 -29.04 -15.29 -3.50
CA PRO A 99 -27.65 -15.47 -3.10
C PRO A 99 -27.12 -16.90 -3.34
N ALA A 100 -25.83 -17.04 -3.66
CA ALA A 100 -25.14 -18.32 -3.78
C ALA A 100 -24.71 -18.92 -2.43
N GLY A 101 -24.71 -18.13 -1.36
CA GLY A 101 -24.30 -18.58 -0.05
C GLY A 101 -24.30 -17.45 0.98
N LYS A 102 -23.37 -17.56 1.94
CA LYS A 102 -23.16 -16.57 3.00
C LYS A 102 -22.60 -15.26 2.43
N PRO A 103 -22.76 -14.12 3.15
CA PRO A 103 -22.04 -12.90 2.84
C PRO A 103 -20.53 -13.12 2.77
N LEU A 104 -19.86 -12.37 1.88
CA LEU A 104 -18.40 -12.37 1.78
C LEU A 104 -17.78 -11.97 3.12
N GLN A 105 -16.66 -12.59 3.46
CA GLN A 105 -15.95 -12.33 4.71
C GLN A 105 -15.14 -11.03 4.59
N LEU A 106 -15.19 -10.17 5.61
CA LEU A 106 -14.31 -9.00 5.70
C LEU A 106 -12.86 -9.43 5.93
N GLU A 107 -11.94 -8.80 5.20
CA GLU A 107 -10.51 -9.08 5.30
C GLU A 107 -9.83 -8.17 6.34
N PRO A 108 -9.10 -8.72 7.33
CA PRO A 108 -8.28 -7.95 8.25
C PRO A 108 -7.07 -7.32 7.52
N PRO A 109 -6.32 -6.40 8.15
CA PRO A 109 -6.56 -5.82 9.49
C PRO A 109 -7.48 -4.60 9.45
N TYR A 110 -7.64 -3.96 8.28
CA TYR A 110 -8.39 -2.72 8.16
C TYR A 110 -9.88 -2.92 7.88
N PHE A 111 -10.30 -4.14 7.54
CA PHE A 111 -11.70 -4.48 7.24
C PHE A 111 -12.33 -3.56 6.18
N ARG A 112 -11.56 -3.26 5.12
CA ARG A 112 -11.97 -2.41 3.97
C ARG A 112 -12.28 -3.20 2.71
N SER A 113 -12.03 -4.50 2.74
CA SER A 113 -12.19 -5.40 1.61
C SER A 113 -12.86 -6.69 2.03
N PHE A 114 -13.41 -7.41 1.05
CA PHE A 114 -14.12 -8.66 1.23
C PHE A 114 -13.46 -9.76 0.40
N ASP A 115 -13.29 -10.94 0.99
CA ASP A 115 -12.79 -12.10 0.27
C ASP A 115 -13.85 -12.60 -0.72
N ALA A 116 -13.53 -12.50 -2.01
CA ALA A 116 -14.34 -12.94 -3.13
C ALA A 116 -13.70 -14.12 -3.88
N THR A 117 -12.71 -14.77 -3.30
CA THR A 117 -11.87 -15.78 -3.97
C THR A 117 -12.69 -16.92 -4.57
N ASP A 118 -13.61 -17.51 -3.81
CA ASP A 118 -14.41 -18.66 -4.28
C ASP A 118 -15.39 -18.29 -5.40
N ALA A 119 -15.99 -17.10 -5.32
CA ALA A 119 -16.87 -16.60 -6.38
C ALA A 119 -16.07 -16.42 -7.68
N VAL A 120 -14.90 -15.78 -7.60
CA VAL A 120 -14.05 -15.53 -8.78
C VAL A 120 -13.48 -16.83 -9.35
N LYS A 121 -13.07 -17.80 -8.50
CA LYS A 121 -12.70 -19.16 -8.96
C LYS A 121 -13.81 -19.79 -9.79
N SER A 122 -15.05 -19.75 -9.30
CA SER A 122 -16.20 -20.28 -10.02
C SER A 122 -16.41 -19.59 -11.37
N TRP A 123 -16.27 -18.26 -11.43
CA TRP A 123 -16.48 -17.48 -12.65
C TRP A 123 -15.37 -17.63 -13.68
N VAL A 124 -14.13 -17.84 -13.25
CA VAL A 124 -13.00 -18.11 -14.17
C VAL A 124 -13.10 -19.53 -14.75
N ALA A 125 -13.66 -20.47 -14.00
CA ALA A 125 -13.95 -21.82 -14.50
C ALA A 125 -15.16 -21.83 -15.45
N ASP A 126 -16.23 -21.14 -15.08
CA ASP A 126 -17.45 -20.96 -15.87
C ASP A 126 -17.87 -19.48 -15.93
N PRO A 127 -17.48 -18.75 -16.99
CA PRO A 127 -17.83 -17.33 -17.15
C PRO A 127 -19.34 -17.07 -17.17
N ALA A 128 -20.17 -18.04 -17.57
CA ALA A 128 -21.62 -17.88 -17.58
C ALA A 128 -22.21 -17.86 -16.15
N ALA A 129 -21.51 -18.41 -15.17
CA ALA A 129 -21.89 -18.34 -13.76
C ALA A 129 -21.63 -16.95 -13.13
N ASN A 130 -20.97 -16.03 -13.83
CA ASN A 130 -20.71 -14.68 -13.35
C ASN A 130 -21.95 -13.79 -13.39
N LEU A 131 -22.76 -13.93 -12.34
CA LEU A 131 -23.89 -13.05 -12.10
C LEU A 131 -23.54 -11.89 -11.16
N GLY A 132 -22.25 -11.69 -10.84
CA GLY A 132 -21.75 -10.59 -10.02
C GLY A 132 -21.99 -10.72 -8.51
N LEU A 133 -21.71 -9.62 -7.81
CA LEU A 133 -21.84 -9.46 -6.35
C LEU A 133 -22.98 -8.49 -6.03
N ALA A 134 -23.92 -8.89 -5.18
CA ALA A 134 -25.04 -8.06 -4.77
C ALA A 134 -24.79 -7.40 -3.41
N LEU A 135 -25.02 -6.09 -3.32
CA LEU A 135 -24.96 -5.31 -2.09
C LEU A 135 -26.34 -5.31 -1.41
N LEU A 136 -26.57 -6.25 -0.49
CA LEU A 136 -27.86 -6.41 0.21
C LEU A 136 -28.03 -5.41 1.36
N ALA A 137 -26.93 -5.01 2.01
CA ALA A 137 -26.90 -4.01 3.08
C ALA A 137 -25.52 -3.34 3.12
N GLY A 138 -25.44 -2.10 3.61
CA GLY A 138 -24.18 -1.34 3.70
C GLY A 138 -24.34 0.12 3.30
N GLY A 139 -25.30 0.82 3.92
CA GLY A 139 -25.62 2.21 3.60
C GLY A 139 -24.38 3.11 3.47
N GLY A 140 -24.37 3.99 2.47
CA GLY A 140 -23.24 4.89 2.18
C GLY A 140 -22.15 4.32 1.29
N LEU A 141 -22.19 3.01 0.97
CA LEU A 141 -21.34 2.43 -0.06
C LEU A 141 -21.76 2.90 -1.46
N ASN A 142 -20.77 3.13 -2.32
CA ASN A 142 -20.99 3.46 -3.73
C ASN A 142 -20.52 2.30 -4.61
N PRO A 143 -21.43 1.43 -5.10
CA PRO A 143 -21.09 0.32 -5.97
C PRO A 143 -20.26 0.71 -7.20
N LYS A 144 -20.40 1.94 -7.71
CA LYS A 144 -19.65 2.42 -8.89
C LYS A 144 -18.17 2.69 -8.60
N SER A 145 -17.77 2.78 -7.34
CA SER A 145 -16.36 2.91 -6.92
C SER A 145 -15.77 1.60 -6.41
N PHE A 146 -16.48 0.49 -6.53
CA PHE A 146 -15.93 -0.81 -6.18
C PHE A 146 -14.85 -1.21 -7.18
N TYR A 147 -13.91 -2.02 -6.72
CA TYR A 147 -12.96 -2.70 -7.58
C TYR A 147 -12.60 -4.06 -6.98
N LEU A 148 -12.18 -4.96 -7.84
CA LEU A 148 -11.80 -6.32 -7.52
C LEU A 148 -10.32 -6.49 -7.85
N ASP A 149 -9.50 -6.75 -6.84
CA ASP A 149 -8.10 -7.14 -7.02
C ASP A 149 -8.03 -8.68 -7.10
N VAL A 150 -7.57 -9.22 -8.23
CA VAL A 150 -7.49 -10.67 -8.47
C VAL A 150 -6.05 -11.10 -8.66
N ARG A 151 -5.62 -12.10 -7.88
CA ARG A 151 -4.34 -12.80 -8.01
C ARG A 151 -4.55 -14.16 -8.64
N TYR A 152 -3.89 -14.43 -9.77
CA TYR A 152 -4.09 -15.65 -10.54
C TYR A 152 -2.81 -16.09 -11.26
N LYS A 153 -2.76 -17.34 -11.72
CA LYS A 153 -1.68 -17.86 -12.55
C LYS A 153 -1.87 -17.41 -14.00
N GLY A 154 -0.91 -16.67 -14.56
CA GLY A 154 -1.03 -16.09 -15.89
C GLY A 154 0.30 -15.58 -16.44
N LYS A 155 0.28 -14.96 -17.61
CA LYS A 155 1.43 -14.27 -18.18
C LYS A 155 1.33 -12.78 -17.83
N PRO A 156 2.20 -12.24 -16.98
CA PRO A 156 2.14 -10.85 -16.62
C PRO A 156 2.44 -9.96 -17.83
N THR A 157 1.78 -8.80 -17.89
CA THR A 157 2.06 -7.76 -18.87
C THR A 157 2.17 -6.43 -18.14
N ASN A 158 2.98 -5.51 -18.67
CA ASN A 158 3.14 -4.15 -18.12
C ASN A 158 3.50 -4.12 -16.63
N LEU A 159 4.41 -5.01 -16.20
CA LEU A 159 4.84 -5.07 -14.81
C LEU A 159 5.53 -3.77 -14.39
N PRO A 160 5.15 -3.16 -13.25
CA PRO A 160 5.91 -2.05 -12.73
C PRO A 160 7.31 -2.47 -12.25
N PRO A 161 8.28 -1.55 -12.21
CA PRO A 161 9.56 -1.80 -11.56
C PRO A 161 9.35 -2.16 -10.09
N GLN A 162 10.23 -2.99 -9.53
CA GLN A 162 10.21 -3.30 -8.10
C GLN A 162 10.93 -2.25 -7.28
N VAL A 163 10.54 -2.15 -6.02
CA VAL A 163 11.37 -1.52 -4.98
C VAL A 163 12.64 -2.33 -4.75
N GLU A 164 13.59 -1.76 -4.04
CA GLU A 164 14.87 -2.41 -3.75
C GLU A 164 15.37 -2.05 -2.36
N GLY A 165 16.38 -2.78 -1.87
CA GLY A 165 17.02 -2.52 -0.59
C GLY A 165 16.09 -2.72 0.60
N LEU A 166 15.19 -3.72 0.53
CA LEU A 166 14.32 -4.05 1.65
C LEU A 166 15.16 -4.46 2.87
N LYS A 167 14.97 -3.76 3.97
CA LYS A 167 15.53 -4.07 5.29
C LYS A 167 14.42 -4.12 6.33
N ALA A 168 14.63 -4.90 7.37
CA ALA A 168 13.69 -5.09 8.45
C ALA A 168 14.37 -5.03 9.82
N ALA A 169 13.70 -4.44 10.80
CA ALA A 169 14.11 -4.44 12.19
C ALA A 169 12.90 -4.70 13.08
N HIS A 170 13.06 -5.53 14.12
CA HIS A 170 12.00 -5.80 15.08
C HIS A 170 12.37 -5.26 16.47
N ALA A 171 11.48 -4.48 17.07
CA ALA A 171 11.63 -3.94 18.40
C ALA A 171 10.27 -3.73 19.08
N ASN A 172 10.17 -4.10 20.36
CA ASN A 172 9.00 -3.85 21.21
C ASN A 172 7.64 -4.25 20.57
N GLY A 173 7.56 -5.45 19.96
CA GLY A 173 6.32 -5.92 19.35
C GLY A 173 6.02 -5.34 17.96
N GLN A 174 6.91 -4.50 17.43
CA GLN A 174 6.76 -3.86 16.14
C GLN A 174 7.90 -4.24 15.20
N THR A 175 7.53 -4.52 13.95
CA THR A 175 8.45 -4.74 12.85
C THR A 175 8.43 -3.54 11.94
N PHE A 176 9.58 -2.91 11.76
CA PHE A 176 9.81 -1.81 10.84
C PHE A 176 10.40 -2.37 9.55
N LEU A 177 9.77 -2.05 8.44
CA LEU A 177 10.24 -2.37 7.10
C LEU A 177 10.60 -1.07 6.40
N VAL A 178 11.76 -1.03 5.76
CA VAL A 178 12.24 0.14 5.03
C VAL A 178 12.78 -0.32 3.68
N TRP A 179 12.52 0.42 2.62
CA TRP A 179 12.97 0.11 1.27
C TRP A 179 13.15 1.39 0.45
N LYS A 180 13.94 1.33 -0.62
CA LYS A 180 14.05 2.43 -1.57
C LYS A 180 12.81 2.46 -2.47
N GLU A 181 12.18 3.64 -2.56
CA GLU A 181 10.98 3.87 -3.37
C GLU A 181 11.27 3.74 -4.88
N LEU A 182 10.25 3.86 -5.74
CA LEU A 182 10.52 4.00 -7.17
C LEU A 182 11.26 5.32 -7.48
N PRO A 183 12.09 5.38 -8.53
CA PRO A 183 12.87 6.58 -8.86
C PRO A 183 12.06 7.88 -8.93
N GLU A 184 10.81 7.85 -9.40
CA GLU A 184 9.95 9.03 -9.48
C GLU A 184 9.56 9.64 -8.12
N PHE A 185 9.75 8.91 -7.02
CA PHE A 185 9.51 9.35 -5.64
C PHE A 185 10.80 9.57 -4.84
N ARG A 186 11.97 9.42 -5.47
CA ARG A 186 13.26 9.71 -4.83
C ARG A 186 13.64 11.18 -5.09
N PRO A 187 13.99 11.97 -4.07
CA PRO A 187 14.55 13.29 -4.30
C PRO A 187 15.88 13.17 -5.06
N PRO A 188 16.19 14.11 -5.97
CA PRO A 188 17.54 14.23 -6.52
C PRO A 188 18.57 14.42 -5.39
N ALA A 189 19.79 13.90 -5.57
CA ALA A 189 20.81 13.92 -4.54
C ALA A 189 21.16 15.34 -4.06
N ASP A 190 21.16 16.33 -4.97
CA ASP A 190 21.42 17.75 -4.67
C ASP A 190 20.26 18.45 -3.93
N LYS A 191 19.12 17.77 -3.76
CA LYS A 191 17.96 18.24 -2.99
C LYS A 191 17.85 17.60 -1.61
N ILE A 192 18.76 16.69 -1.28
CA ILE A 192 18.83 16.07 0.04
C ILE A 192 19.58 17.00 0.98
N LEU A 193 18.93 17.33 2.09
CA LEU A 193 19.50 18.13 3.17
C LEU A 193 19.88 17.20 4.33
N TRP A 194 20.92 17.57 5.08
CA TRP A 194 21.33 16.85 6.29
C TRP A 194 21.22 17.75 7.51
N LEU A 195 20.47 17.32 8.51
CA LEU A 195 20.23 18.12 9.71
C LEU A 195 21.33 17.88 10.75
N GLU A 196 22.08 18.94 11.06
CA GLU A 196 23.07 18.98 12.15
C GLU A 196 22.37 19.18 13.50
N THR A 197 21.43 20.13 13.56
CA THR A 197 20.56 20.34 14.72
C THR A 197 19.12 20.62 14.29
N PHE A 198 18.17 20.10 15.05
CA PHE A 198 16.75 20.30 14.81
C PHE A 198 16.23 21.47 15.66
N ALA A 199 15.98 22.62 15.03
CA ALA A 199 15.47 23.83 15.71
C ALA A 199 14.35 24.51 14.92
N TYR A 200 13.17 24.70 15.54
CA TYR A 200 11.88 25.00 14.89
C TYR A 200 11.87 26.11 13.82
N ARG A 201 12.75 27.11 13.92
CA ARG A 201 12.81 28.23 12.96
C ARG A 201 14.07 28.30 12.11
N LYS A 202 15.15 27.66 12.57
CA LYS A 202 16.50 27.79 12.00
C LYS A 202 17.25 26.48 12.21
N PRO A 203 16.84 25.37 11.55
CA PRO A 203 17.62 24.14 11.62
C PRO A 203 19.03 24.41 11.07
N ALA A 204 20.05 23.88 11.74
CA ALA A 204 21.40 23.90 11.20
C ALA A 204 21.52 22.76 10.18
N LEU A 205 21.97 23.10 8.97
CA LEU A 205 22.22 22.14 7.90
C LEU A 205 23.70 21.78 7.87
N ALA A 206 23.99 20.60 7.34
CA ALA A 206 25.34 20.15 7.03
C ALA A 206 25.44 19.70 5.56
N ASP A 207 26.67 19.65 5.05
CA ASP A 207 26.95 19.33 3.65
C ASP A 207 26.70 17.86 3.28
N GLY A 208 26.59 16.98 4.28
CA GLY A 208 26.53 15.54 4.04
C GLY A 208 26.11 14.72 5.25
N PRO A 209 25.99 13.39 5.07
CA PRO A 209 25.74 12.46 6.17
C PRO A 209 26.87 12.56 7.22
N GLY A 210 26.58 12.15 8.45
CA GLY A 210 27.56 12.24 9.53
C GLY A 210 26.89 12.14 10.90
N LYS A 211 27.60 12.60 11.93
CA LYS A 211 27.04 12.77 13.28
C LYS A 211 26.41 14.14 13.41
N ASN A 212 25.29 14.21 14.11
CA ASN A 212 24.64 15.44 14.53
C ASN A 212 25.31 15.98 15.81
N ALA A 213 24.86 17.14 16.30
CA ALA A 213 25.44 17.78 17.49
C ALA A 213 25.33 16.95 18.79
N TRP A 214 24.53 15.88 18.79
CA TRP A 214 24.32 14.96 19.91
C TRP A 214 25.00 13.60 19.71
N GLY A 215 25.85 13.46 18.69
CA GLY A 215 26.61 12.24 18.41
C GLY A 215 25.81 11.13 17.70
N GLY A 216 24.49 11.30 17.54
CA GLY A 216 23.65 10.42 16.71
C GLY A 216 23.82 10.71 15.21
N PRO A 217 23.27 9.88 14.30
CA PRO A 217 23.35 10.16 12.87
C PRO A 217 22.55 11.42 12.50
N ARG A 218 23.03 12.15 11.50
CA ARG A 218 22.28 13.25 10.89
C ARG A 218 21.04 12.72 10.21
N VAL A 219 19.93 13.43 10.38
CA VAL A 219 18.65 13.08 9.76
C VAL A 219 18.59 13.68 8.36
N GLY A 220 18.28 12.85 7.37
CA GLY A 220 18.03 13.31 6.01
C GLY A 220 16.70 14.05 5.92
N ALA A 221 16.65 15.10 5.10
CA ALA A 221 15.48 15.93 4.93
C ALA A 221 15.39 16.48 3.50
N VAL A 222 14.25 17.09 3.17
CA VAL A 222 14.00 17.80 1.91
C VAL A 222 13.24 19.10 2.17
N THR A 223 13.27 20.03 1.22
CA THR A 223 12.41 21.23 1.27
C THR A 223 10.96 20.92 0.88
N LEU A 224 10.01 21.78 1.26
CA LEU A 224 8.61 21.69 0.82
C LEU A 224 8.51 21.70 -0.70
N THR A 225 9.30 22.55 -1.37
CA THR A 225 9.36 22.59 -2.84
C THR A 225 9.71 21.23 -3.42
N THR A 226 10.72 20.57 -2.85
CA THR A 226 11.14 19.24 -3.30
C THR A 226 10.04 18.21 -3.03
N LEU A 227 9.48 18.19 -1.82
CA LEU A 227 8.40 17.26 -1.47
C LEU A 227 7.16 17.45 -2.36
N ARG A 228 6.72 18.69 -2.58
CA ARG A 228 5.60 19.01 -3.49
C ARG A 228 5.90 18.59 -4.92
N GLY A 229 7.12 18.76 -5.39
CA GLY A 229 7.58 18.26 -6.69
C GLY A 229 7.47 16.74 -6.81
N LEU A 230 7.89 16.00 -5.77
CA LEU A 230 7.74 14.53 -5.70
C LEU A 230 6.28 14.08 -5.59
N GLU A 231 5.44 14.87 -4.93
CA GLU A 231 3.98 14.68 -4.90
C GLU A 231 3.30 15.20 -6.17
N GLY A 232 4.06 15.85 -7.07
CA GLY A 232 3.67 16.48 -8.34
C GLY A 232 2.61 17.57 -8.24
N PHE A 233 2.65 18.35 -7.16
CA PHE A 233 1.89 19.57 -6.96
C PHE A 233 2.81 20.80 -6.97
N GLU A 234 2.24 21.97 -7.26
CA GLU A 234 2.95 23.24 -7.00
C GLU A 234 2.91 23.60 -5.51
N VAL A 235 3.89 24.38 -5.05
CA VAL A 235 3.83 25.03 -3.74
C VAL A 235 2.82 26.18 -3.79
N ARG A 236 1.95 26.27 -2.79
CA ARG A 236 0.89 27.29 -2.72
C ARG A 236 1.40 28.62 -2.14
N ILE A 237 2.30 29.26 -2.86
CA ILE A 237 2.89 30.54 -2.44
C ILE A 237 1.92 31.73 -2.57
N LYS A 238 0.82 31.57 -3.32
CA LYS A 238 -0.20 32.60 -3.51
C LYS A 238 -1.34 32.42 -2.50
N LYS A 239 -1.88 33.55 -2.04
CA LYS A 239 -3.08 33.60 -1.20
C LYS A 239 -4.29 33.09 -1.98
N GLY A 240 -5.13 32.28 -1.34
CA GLY A 240 -6.44 31.94 -1.86
C GLY A 240 -7.49 33.01 -1.54
N PRO A 241 -8.67 32.94 -2.17
CA PRO A 241 -9.78 33.83 -1.86
C PRO A 241 -10.28 33.59 -0.43
N GLY A 242 -10.63 34.69 0.28
CA GLY A 242 -11.26 34.62 1.59
C GLY A 242 -10.37 34.02 2.69
N GLN A 243 -9.09 34.40 2.72
CA GLN A 243 -8.11 34.01 3.77
C GLN A 243 -7.77 32.52 3.82
N ARG A 244 -8.18 31.74 2.81
CA ARG A 244 -7.86 30.32 2.70
C ARG A 244 -6.57 30.13 1.89
N LEU A 245 -5.87 29.03 2.13
CA LEU A 245 -4.86 28.55 1.19
C LEU A 245 -5.44 28.45 -0.21
N ALA A 246 -4.63 28.77 -1.22
CA ALA A 246 -4.99 28.50 -2.61
C ALA A 246 -5.34 27.01 -2.81
N LYS A 247 -6.14 26.73 -3.83
CA LYS A 247 -6.38 25.34 -4.24
C LYS A 247 -5.04 24.73 -4.67
N GLN A 248 -4.73 23.53 -4.19
CA GLN A 248 -3.55 22.81 -4.64
C GLN A 248 -3.68 22.55 -6.14
N LYS A 249 -2.68 22.94 -6.94
CA LYS A 249 -2.65 22.65 -8.38
C LYS A 249 -1.71 21.48 -8.65
N ARG A 250 -2.24 20.48 -9.34
CA ARG A 250 -1.47 19.38 -9.94
C ARG A 250 -0.65 19.95 -11.09
N VAL A 251 0.68 19.78 -11.06
CA VAL A 251 1.58 20.23 -12.14
C VAL A 251 2.21 19.09 -12.92
N LYS A 252 2.19 17.89 -12.34
CA LYS A 252 2.67 16.66 -12.95
C LYS A 252 1.69 15.56 -12.60
N ASP A 253 1.23 14.80 -13.59
CA ASP A 253 0.50 13.57 -13.31
C ASP A 253 1.46 12.53 -12.75
N LEU A 254 1.11 11.98 -11.59
CA LEU A 254 1.86 10.87 -11.01
C LEU A 254 1.07 9.58 -11.17
N PRO A 255 1.77 8.48 -11.43
CA PRO A 255 1.13 7.19 -11.43
C PRO A 255 0.60 6.89 -10.02
N ASP A 256 -0.54 6.21 -9.96
CA ASP A 256 -1.05 5.66 -8.72
C ASP A 256 -0.20 4.46 -8.32
N VAL A 257 0.65 4.67 -7.32
CA VAL A 257 1.62 3.68 -6.84
C VAL A 257 1.33 3.38 -5.38
N HIS A 258 1.43 2.10 -5.05
CA HIS A 258 1.36 1.59 -3.70
C HIS A 258 2.41 0.48 -3.54
N TYR A 259 2.89 0.30 -2.32
CA TYR A 259 3.75 -0.82 -1.97
C TYR A 259 2.95 -1.81 -1.13
N ARG A 260 2.88 -3.07 -1.55
CA ARG A 260 2.18 -4.14 -0.81
C ARG A 260 3.19 -4.94 -0.01
N ILE A 261 2.86 -5.18 1.25
CA ILE A 261 3.73 -5.84 2.20
C ILE A 261 3.19 -7.24 2.47
N TYR A 262 4.07 -8.23 2.34
CA TYR A 262 3.79 -9.63 2.56
C TYR A 262 4.66 -10.18 3.68
N ARG A 263 4.11 -11.16 4.41
CA ARG A 263 4.76 -11.87 5.51
C ARG A 263 4.57 -13.37 5.34
N SER A 264 5.59 -14.17 5.65
CA SER A 264 5.52 -15.64 5.55
C SER A 264 6.48 -16.31 6.51
N LYS A 265 6.16 -17.54 6.93
CA LYS A 265 7.09 -18.42 7.67
C LYS A 265 8.13 -19.10 6.77
N ARG A 266 8.00 -18.96 5.44
CA ARG A 266 8.93 -19.48 4.44
C ARG A 266 9.44 -18.32 3.59
N ARG A 267 10.64 -18.47 3.03
CA ARG A 267 11.20 -17.46 2.12
C ARG A 267 10.20 -17.12 1.01
N ILE A 268 9.98 -15.83 0.83
CA ILE A 268 9.08 -15.32 -0.19
C ILE A 268 9.88 -15.18 -1.49
N THR A 269 9.36 -15.76 -2.55
CA THR A 269 9.92 -15.78 -3.90
C THR A 269 8.77 -15.52 -4.88
N ALA A 270 9.07 -15.33 -6.17
CA ALA A 270 8.03 -15.19 -7.18
C ALA A 270 7.04 -16.37 -7.17
N ASP A 271 7.56 -17.58 -6.95
CA ASP A 271 6.75 -18.80 -6.90
C ASP A 271 5.96 -18.92 -5.60
N SER A 272 6.45 -18.45 -4.45
CA SER A 272 5.82 -18.66 -3.15
C SER A 272 4.96 -17.50 -2.65
N ILE A 273 5.04 -16.31 -3.26
CA ILE A 273 4.35 -15.10 -2.77
C ILE A 273 2.83 -15.24 -2.71
N HIS A 274 2.22 -16.06 -3.56
CA HIS A 274 0.78 -16.31 -3.53
C HIS A 274 0.30 -16.96 -2.22
N SER A 275 1.20 -17.63 -1.49
CA SER A 275 0.92 -18.25 -0.18
C SER A 275 1.24 -17.33 1.01
N ALA A 276 1.86 -16.18 0.77
CA ALA A 276 2.22 -15.24 1.82
C ALA A 276 1.01 -14.41 2.30
N GLU A 277 1.01 -14.06 3.58
CA GLU A 277 0.01 -13.21 4.21
C GLU A 277 0.24 -11.76 3.81
N PRO A 278 -0.73 -11.05 3.19
CA PRO A 278 -0.61 -9.61 3.02
C PRO A 278 -0.92 -8.92 4.35
N VAL A 279 0.05 -8.17 4.87
CA VAL A 279 -0.06 -7.50 6.17
C VAL A 279 -0.38 -6.02 6.07
N GLY A 280 -0.20 -5.42 4.88
CA GLY A 280 -0.61 -4.04 4.65
C GLY A 280 -0.14 -3.45 3.33
N THR A 281 -0.38 -2.15 3.21
CA THR A 281 -0.04 -1.34 2.05
C THR A 281 0.52 0.00 2.50
N ALA A 282 1.59 0.45 1.86
CA ALA A 282 2.17 1.77 2.05
C ALA A 282 1.96 2.66 0.81
N ALA A 283 1.66 3.93 1.02
CA ALA A 283 1.67 4.95 -0.03
C ALA A 283 3.11 5.47 -0.22
N PRO A 284 3.44 6.04 -1.39
CA PRO A 284 4.73 6.66 -1.60
C PRO A 284 4.94 7.88 -0.69
N LEU A 285 6.21 8.20 -0.43
CA LEU A 285 6.62 9.35 0.39
C LEU A 285 6.05 9.32 1.83
N ASN A 286 5.70 8.13 2.33
CA ASN A 286 5.09 7.97 3.66
C ASN A 286 6.09 8.06 4.81
N ALA A 287 7.39 7.95 4.53
CA ALA A 287 8.45 8.10 5.51
C ALA A 287 8.72 9.57 5.87
N TYR A 288 8.15 10.54 5.15
CA TYR A 288 8.27 11.94 5.53
C TYR A 288 7.31 12.30 6.65
N ASP A 289 7.82 13.05 7.62
CA ASP A 289 7.05 13.57 8.73
C ASP A 289 6.21 14.77 8.29
N LYS A 290 5.03 14.48 7.71
CA LYS A 290 4.08 15.50 7.24
C LYS A 290 3.27 16.13 8.38
N MET A 291 3.46 15.69 9.63
CA MET A 291 2.65 16.07 10.80
C MET A 291 3.41 16.92 11.82
N MET A 292 4.67 16.59 12.14
CA MET A 292 5.54 17.40 13.01
C MET A 292 6.21 18.49 12.19
N ILE A 293 5.34 19.36 11.73
CA ILE A 293 5.67 20.52 10.93
C ILE A 293 6.32 21.55 11.85
N MET A 294 7.59 21.82 11.60
CA MET A 294 8.26 22.98 12.16
C MET A 294 7.75 24.25 11.47
N GLY A 295 7.08 25.11 12.21
CA GLY A 295 7.17 26.56 12.04
C GLY A 295 6.85 27.07 10.66
N GLY A 296 5.61 26.86 10.23
CA GLY A 296 5.07 27.61 9.10
C GLY A 296 5.28 26.95 7.75
N HIS A 297 4.87 25.70 7.55
CA HIS A 297 4.48 25.30 6.19
C HIS A 297 3.37 26.16 5.65
N ILE A 298 2.64 26.85 6.53
CA ILE A 298 1.76 27.93 6.19
C ILE A 298 2.28 29.15 6.93
N ALA A 299 2.87 30.11 6.22
CA ALA A 299 3.05 31.43 6.80
C ALA A 299 1.64 32.00 7.02
N CYS A 300 1.31 32.31 8.27
CA CYS A 300 0.15 33.11 8.62
C CYS A 300 0.68 34.48 9.03
N ARG A 301 0.28 35.54 8.33
CA ARG A 301 0.61 36.91 8.75
C ARG A 301 -0.60 37.45 9.53
N GLY A 302 -0.56 37.32 10.86
CA GLY A 302 -1.69 37.61 11.77
C GLY A 302 -2.40 36.35 12.27
N GLU A 303 -3.48 36.51 13.04
CA GLU A 303 -4.36 35.43 13.50
C GLU A 303 -5.12 34.81 12.30
N TYR A 304 -4.45 33.95 11.53
CA TYR A 304 -4.98 33.18 10.38
C TYR A 304 -5.16 33.91 9.04
N TYR A 305 -4.78 35.18 8.95
CA TYR A 305 -4.79 35.91 7.68
C TYR A 305 -3.61 35.50 6.78
N ASP A 306 -3.83 35.45 5.47
CA ASP A 306 -2.79 35.27 4.45
C ASP A 306 -2.04 33.94 4.44
N GLN A 307 -2.76 32.83 4.60
CA GLN A 307 -2.17 31.50 4.53
C GLN A 307 -1.50 31.22 3.18
N GLN A 308 -0.18 31.01 3.20
CA GLN A 308 0.61 30.61 2.04
C GLN A 308 1.65 29.57 2.44
N GLU A 309 2.01 28.69 1.52
CA GLU A 309 3.07 27.73 1.76
C GLU A 309 4.46 28.39 1.76
N ILE A 310 5.36 27.97 2.68
CA ILE A 310 6.76 28.42 2.69
C ILE A 310 7.62 27.39 1.93
N PRO A 311 8.12 27.72 0.72
CA PRO A 311 8.85 26.80 -0.16
C PRO A 311 10.05 26.10 0.49
N ASP A 312 10.74 26.80 1.39
CA ASP A 312 11.99 26.34 2.03
C ASP A 312 11.77 25.66 3.38
N SER A 313 10.52 25.41 3.76
CA SER A 313 10.28 24.60 4.96
C SER A 313 10.89 23.21 4.81
N ILE A 314 11.45 22.68 5.89
CA ILE A 314 12.19 21.43 5.89
C ILE A 314 11.33 20.29 6.43
N PHE A 315 11.30 19.18 5.69
CA PHE A 315 10.64 17.93 6.05
C PHE A 315 11.68 16.86 6.27
N LYS A 316 11.80 16.40 7.51
CA LYS A 316 12.61 15.24 7.85
C LYS A 316 11.88 13.94 7.56
N THR A 317 12.63 12.86 7.55
CA THR A 317 12.11 11.50 7.55
C THR A 317 11.89 10.98 8.97
N TRP A 318 11.01 9.99 9.11
CA TRP A 318 10.78 9.26 10.34
C TRP A 318 11.95 8.32 10.66
N CYS A 319 12.08 7.97 11.93
CA CYS A 319 13.01 6.96 12.41
C CYS A 319 12.35 5.59 12.52
N TYR A 320 13.09 4.54 12.14
CA TYR A 320 12.70 3.12 12.25
C TYR A 320 13.39 2.40 13.42
N GLY A 321 14.33 3.08 14.07
CA GLY A 321 14.96 2.73 15.34
C GLY A 321 15.40 4.01 16.04
N ASP A 322 15.84 3.95 17.30
CA ASP A 322 16.13 5.16 18.07
C ASP A 322 17.23 6.00 17.40
N GLY A 323 16.84 7.20 16.94
CA GLY A 323 17.70 8.10 16.17
C GLY A 323 18.06 7.60 14.76
N GLN A 324 17.59 6.43 14.33
CA GLN A 324 17.88 5.85 13.03
C GLN A 324 16.82 6.26 12.01
N ALA A 325 17.07 7.38 11.34
CA ALA A 325 16.18 7.91 10.30
C ALA A 325 16.18 7.06 9.03
N VAL A 326 15.02 6.97 8.39
CA VAL A 326 14.86 6.50 7.01
C VAL A 326 15.57 7.48 6.07
N ALA A 327 16.24 7.02 5.02
CA ALA A 327 16.88 7.93 4.07
C ALA A 327 15.84 8.64 3.18
N PRO A 328 16.07 9.88 2.72
CA PRO A 328 15.21 10.51 1.72
C PRO A 328 15.11 9.66 0.44
N GLY A 329 13.88 9.36 0.02
CA GLY A 329 13.60 8.43 -1.08
C GLY A 329 13.48 6.95 -0.66
N GLU A 330 13.56 6.66 0.63
CA GLU A 330 13.08 5.41 1.21
C GLU A 330 11.66 5.59 1.77
N ALA A 331 10.87 4.50 1.76
CA ALA A 331 9.56 4.40 2.41
C ALA A 331 9.65 3.51 3.65
N MET A 332 8.62 3.58 4.50
CA MET A 332 8.57 2.83 5.74
C MET A 332 7.21 2.16 5.95
N PHE A 333 7.18 0.96 6.51
CA PHE A 333 5.96 0.32 7.01
C PHE A 333 6.22 -0.21 8.42
N VAL A 334 5.22 -0.11 9.29
CA VAL A 334 5.28 -0.63 10.65
C VAL A 334 4.18 -1.66 10.84
N PHE A 335 4.57 -2.87 11.18
CA PHE A 335 3.66 -3.96 11.49
C PHE A 335 3.71 -4.26 12.99
N THR A 336 2.57 -4.21 13.68
CA THR A 336 2.47 -4.62 15.08
C THR A 336 1.97 -6.05 15.13
N LEU A 337 2.71 -6.93 15.80
CA LEU A 337 2.29 -8.31 15.94
C LEU A 337 1.06 -8.41 16.86
N PRO A 338 0.03 -9.20 16.47
CA PRO A 338 -1.05 -9.54 17.38
C PRO A 338 -0.53 -10.23 18.64
N GLU A 339 -1.21 -9.99 19.76
CA GLU A 339 -0.86 -10.57 21.06
C GLU A 339 -0.71 -12.11 20.97
N GLY A 340 0.29 -12.64 21.68
CA GLY A 340 0.59 -14.08 21.69
C GLY A 340 1.32 -14.61 20.46
N GLN A 341 1.45 -13.83 19.37
CA GLN A 341 2.23 -14.27 18.21
C GLN A 341 3.73 -14.12 18.42
N ARG A 342 4.49 -15.10 17.92
CA ARG A 342 5.95 -15.09 17.83
C ARG A 342 6.43 -15.99 16.70
N GLY A 343 7.67 -15.83 16.28
CA GLY A 343 8.32 -16.74 15.33
C GLY A 343 9.26 -16.03 14.38
N GLU A 344 9.79 -16.79 13.42
CA GLU A 344 10.66 -16.30 12.37
C GLU A 344 9.84 -16.05 11.10
N TYR A 345 9.94 -14.84 10.56
CA TYR A 345 9.14 -14.42 9.41
C TYR A 345 10.00 -13.74 8.35
N PHE A 346 9.75 -14.13 7.11
CA PHE A 346 10.24 -13.45 5.92
C PHE A 346 9.25 -12.36 5.52
N TYR A 347 9.79 -11.28 4.95
CA TYR A 347 9.01 -10.19 4.39
C TYR A 347 9.36 -9.94 2.94
N ALA A 348 8.37 -9.51 2.18
CA ALA A 348 8.56 -8.99 0.83
C ALA A 348 7.73 -7.74 0.63
N VAL A 349 8.23 -6.84 -0.21
CA VAL A 349 7.55 -5.62 -0.63
C VAL A 349 7.46 -5.61 -2.14
N THR A 350 6.25 -5.53 -2.67
CA THR A 350 6.02 -5.47 -4.11
C THR A 350 5.46 -4.13 -4.52
N THR A 351 5.80 -3.72 -5.74
CA THR A 351 5.20 -2.53 -6.35
C THR A 351 3.86 -2.87 -6.97
N TRP A 352 2.84 -2.11 -6.58
CA TRP A 352 1.57 -1.99 -7.29
C TRP A 352 1.53 -0.62 -7.98
N LYS A 353 1.23 -0.58 -9.28
CA LYS A 353 1.16 0.64 -10.09
C LYS A 353 0.01 0.53 -11.08
N ALA A 354 -0.86 1.54 -11.09
CA ALA A 354 -1.94 1.66 -12.07
C ALA A 354 -2.80 0.39 -12.23
N GLY A 355 -3.09 -0.32 -11.12
CA GLY A 355 -3.89 -1.54 -11.17
C GLY A 355 -3.12 -2.85 -11.29
N VAL A 356 -1.83 -2.82 -11.61
CA VAL A 356 -1.00 -4.02 -11.78
C VAL A 356 0.01 -4.10 -10.65
N GLU A 357 0.12 -5.27 -10.04
CA GLU A 357 1.18 -5.57 -9.07
C GLU A 357 2.19 -6.55 -9.65
N ASN A 358 3.47 -6.22 -9.48
CA ASN A 358 4.55 -7.08 -9.90
C ASN A 358 4.79 -8.17 -8.85
N LEU A 359 4.30 -9.38 -9.12
CA LEU A 359 4.57 -10.57 -8.30
C LEU A 359 5.62 -11.51 -8.95
N ALA A 360 5.91 -11.32 -10.23
CA ALA A 360 6.83 -12.16 -10.99
C ALA A 360 8.31 -11.81 -10.74
N ALA A 361 8.62 -10.56 -10.39
CA ALA A 361 10.00 -10.10 -10.17
C ALA A 361 10.38 -10.04 -8.68
N VAL A 362 9.82 -10.91 -7.84
CA VAL A 362 10.22 -10.99 -6.42
C VAL A 362 11.61 -11.62 -6.33
N SER A 363 12.55 -10.90 -5.72
CA SER A 363 13.96 -11.26 -5.60
C SER A 363 14.54 -10.78 -4.26
N ASP A 364 15.83 -10.99 -4.01
CA ASP A 364 16.50 -10.53 -2.79
C ASP A 364 16.57 -9.01 -2.66
N ALA A 365 16.32 -8.27 -3.74
CA ALA A 365 16.23 -6.82 -3.68
C ALA A 365 14.99 -6.34 -2.88
N ASN A 366 13.89 -7.10 -2.95
CA ASN A 366 12.59 -6.72 -2.41
C ASN A 366 11.93 -7.80 -1.55
N SER A 367 12.68 -8.85 -1.21
CA SER A 367 12.31 -9.89 -0.27
C SER A 367 13.51 -10.20 0.62
N LEU A 368 13.27 -10.37 1.91
CA LEU A 368 14.34 -10.71 2.85
C LEU A 368 14.92 -12.10 2.51
N ALA A 369 16.24 -12.19 2.44
CA ALA A 369 16.94 -13.46 2.28
C ALA A 369 16.90 -14.31 3.55
N GLU A 370 16.87 -13.66 4.72
CA GLU A 370 16.80 -14.27 6.04
C GLU A 370 15.53 -13.83 6.77
N PRO A 371 14.93 -14.68 7.60
CA PRO A 371 13.77 -14.28 8.39
C PRO A 371 14.20 -13.36 9.53
N ILE A 372 13.28 -12.53 10.02
CA ILE A 372 13.45 -11.82 11.29
C ILE A 372 12.73 -12.56 12.41
N THR A 373 13.35 -12.58 13.60
CA THR A 373 12.68 -13.06 14.80
C THR A 373 11.72 -12.00 15.32
N GLU A 374 10.44 -12.33 15.36
CA GLU A 374 9.38 -11.46 15.86
C GLU A 374 8.79 -12.01 17.16
N LYS A 375 8.45 -11.08 18.06
CA LYS A 375 7.78 -11.39 19.32
C LYS A 375 6.75 -10.29 19.61
N ALA A 376 5.50 -10.68 19.81
CA ALA A 376 4.47 -9.73 20.26
C ALA A 376 4.91 -9.00 21.53
N GLY A 377 4.55 -7.72 21.63
CA GLY A 377 4.89 -6.85 22.74
C GLY A 377 4.12 -5.54 22.63
N THR A 378 4.10 -4.78 23.73
CA THR A 378 3.48 -3.45 23.75
C THR A 378 4.28 -2.51 22.85
N PRO A 379 3.66 -1.96 21.77
CA PRO A 379 4.30 -0.97 20.92
C PRO A 379 4.90 0.17 21.73
N LYS A 380 6.15 0.55 21.43
CA LYS A 380 6.80 1.69 22.04
C LYS A 380 7.06 2.78 21.00
N PRO A 381 6.91 4.07 21.35
CA PRO A 381 7.35 5.14 20.47
C PRO A 381 8.83 4.98 20.11
N VAL A 382 9.18 5.26 18.86
CA VAL A 382 10.57 5.33 18.40
C VAL A 382 11.10 6.74 18.64
N LEU A 383 12.27 6.87 19.26
CA LEU A 383 12.90 8.17 19.47
C LEU A 383 13.24 8.81 18.11
N GLN A 384 12.56 9.92 17.80
CA GLN A 384 12.71 10.60 16.51
C GLN A 384 13.90 11.58 16.47
N HIS A 385 14.09 12.35 17.54
CA HIS A 385 15.18 13.32 17.66
C HIS A 385 15.23 13.87 19.09
N ILE A 386 16.40 14.35 19.49
CA ILE A 386 16.58 15.11 20.73
C ILE A 386 16.69 16.59 20.36
N ARG A 387 16.01 17.43 21.14
CA ARG A 387 16.12 18.89 21.03
C ARG A 387 16.39 19.48 22.41
N PRO A 388 17.29 20.48 22.53
CA PRO A 388 17.33 21.30 23.73
C PRO A 388 15.98 21.95 23.95
N SER A 389 15.52 21.98 25.20
CA SER A 389 14.39 22.82 25.56
C SER A 389 14.80 24.28 25.35
N THR A 390 14.15 24.97 24.42
CA THR A 390 14.27 26.43 24.26
C THR A 390 13.26 27.18 25.11
N VAL A 391 12.41 26.46 25.85
CA VAL A 391 11.50 27.08 26.82
C VAL A 391 12.38 27.66 27.92
N HIS A 392 12.42 28.99 28.03
CA HIS A 392 12.94 29.63 29.22
C HIS A 392 12.11 29.12 30.39
N VAL A 393 12.67 28.18 31.15
CA VAL A 393 12.10 27.79 32.44
C VAL A 393 12.12 29.06 33.25
N ARG A 394 10.94 29.64 33.51
CA ARG A 394 10.88 30.80 34.40
C ARG A 394 11.47 30.33 35.72
N PRO A 395 12.32 31.12 36.40
CA PRO A 395 12.95 30.70 37.65
C PRO A 395 11.99 30.19 38.75
N LYS A 396 10.67 30.47 38.62
CA LYS A 396 9.62 30.04 39.53
C LYS A 396 8.84 28.79 39.09
N ASP A 397 8.96 28.35 37.84
CA ASP A 397 8.34 27.11 37.37
C ASP A 397 9.23 25.95 37.81
N LYS A 398 8.88 25.33 38.94
CA LYS A 398 9.52 24.11 39.42
C LYS A 398 9.28 23.00 38.41
N THR A 399 10.21 22.86 37.46
CA THR A 399 10.54 21.64 36.70
C THR A 399 9.34 20.82 36.26
N THR A 400 8.68 21.25 35.18
CA THR A 400 8.01 20.32 34.29
C THR A 400 9.07 19.81 33.29
N GLU A 401 9.73 18.71 33.64
CA GLU A 401 10.52 17.95 32.67
C GLU A 401 9.55 17.31 31.67
N TYR A 402 9.43 17.91 30.48
CA TYR A 402 8.73 17.30 29.36
C TYR A 402 9.69 16.30 28.70
N TRP A 403 9.44 15.02 28.93
CA TRP A 403 10.07 13.90 28.21
C TRP A 403 9.34 13.63 26.89
#